data_AF-A0A1H4EQ51-F1
#
_entry.id   AF-A0A1H4EQ51-F1
#
_cell.length_a   1.000
_cell.length_b   1.000
_cell.length_c   1.000
_cell.angle_alpha   90.00
_cell.angle_beta   90.00
_cell.angle_gamma   90.00
#
_symmetry.space_group_name_H-M   'P 1'
#
loop_
_entity.id
_entity.type
_entity.pdbx_description
1 polymer ?
#
loop_
_entity_poly.entity_id
_entity_poly.type
_entity_poly.pdbx_seq_one_letter_code
_entity_poly.pdbx_strand_id
1 'polypeptide(L)'
;MIYFLICLIFIVFAYLEAIELNKVSAAIYGILISVIMIAFVTLRDKVGTDWLAYFNAYYDANKNIHWEVEPGYSFFNDFFSKNSWHFNVFVLFLNTVSLSLYYSSLKRNVGLIVIALLIFYSDYFLYYNFSGIRQALAISILVYSVRFCVSRNFYGFVLALLAAMSFHVTAIVFFIAYFIPFRKITRKEGFVALSFFFTVSFLIFAIVELLSPDLAYKAKFYLELQENAPDLKSLFVVGVFKRLLIIGIVWLFGKNIWQYDKAYFFFNTYLFGFGLYVSTYLLSPDIGVRLSSYFIIFEIFLAGYLLLANPKLTNRLLIVSFFSMIALYKIYTYTQMYYYQYNFIFLN
;
A
#
# COMPACT_ATOMS: atom_id res chain seq x y z
N MET A 1 19.84 10.35 3.45
CA MET A 1 20.68 9.39 4.22
C MET A 1 19.87 8.57 5.21
N ILE A 2 19.03 9.17 6.07
CA ILE A 2 18.27 8.44 7.10
C ILE A 2 17.37 7.31 6.54
N TYR A 3 16.69 7.53 5.40
CA TYR A 3 15.86 6.50 4.77
C TYR A 3 16.63 5.23 4.40
N PHE A 4 17.87 5.38 3.90
CA PHE A 4 18.74 4.27 3.56
C PHE A 4 19.22 3.54 4.81
N LEU A 5 19.60 4.26 5.87
CA LEU A 5 20.01 3.65 7.13
C LEU A 5 18.89 2.76 7.70
N ILE A 6 17.65 3.28 7.75
CA ILE A 6 16.48 2.52 8.19
C ILE A 6 16.26 1.30 7.28
N CYS A 7 16.34 1.48 5.95
CA CYS A 7 16.20 0.38 5.00
C CYS A 7 17.25 -0.72 5.22
N LEU A 8 18.51 -0.35 5.47
CA LEU A 8 19.60 -1.30 5.72
C LEU A 8 19.36 -2.11 7.00
N ILE A 9 18.87 -1.47 8.07
CA ILE A 9 18.47 -2.18 9.30
C ILE A 9 17.37 -3.22 8.99
N PHE A 10 16.37 -2.84 8.19
CA PHE A 10 15.27 -3.75 7.83
C PHE A 10 15.75 -4.90 6.94
N ILE A 11 16.71 -4.64 6.03
CA ILE A 11 17.35 -5.66 5.21
C ILE A 11 18.11 -6.67 6.09
N VAL A 12 18.86 -6.20 7.09
CA VAL A 12 19.57 -7.09 8.03
C VAL A 12 18.57 -8.00 8.75
N PHE A 13 17.48 -7.45 9.30
CA PHE A 13 16.45 -8.27 9.93
C PHE A 13 15.76 -9.23 8.94
N ALA A 14 15.58 -8.84 7.67
CA ALA A 14 15.00 -9.72 6.65
C ALA A 14 15.91 -10.91 6.35
N TYR A 15 17.23 -10.70 6.33
CA TYR A 15 18.19 -11.80 6.23
C TYR A 15 18.16 -12.71 7.46
N LEU A 16 18.07 -12.16 8.68
CA LEU A 16 17.93 -12.95 9.90
C LEU A 16 16.64 -13.79 9.89
N GLU A 17 15.50 -13.19 9.52
CA GLU A 17 14.23 -13.91 9.35
C GLU A 17 14.36 -15.05 8.32
N ALA A 18 15.03 -14.79 7.20
CA ALA A 18 15.24 -15.78 6.16
C ALA A 18 16.19 -16.91 6.57
N ILE A 19 17.17 -16.66 7.45
CA ILE A 19 18.07 -17.69 7.99
C ILE A 19 17.31 -18.56 9.00
N GLU A 20 16.66 -17.93 9.97
CA GLU A 20 16.05 -18.61 11.13
C GLU A 20 14.72 -19.29 10.80
N LEU A 21 13.91 -18.72 9.90
CA LEU A 21 12.50 -19.10 9.67
C LEU A 21 11.67 -19.27 10.95
N ASN A 22 12.07 -18.60 12.02
CA ASN A 22 11.41 -18.66 13.30
C ASN A 22 10.34 -17.56 13.41
N LYS A 23 9.07 -17.96 13.54
CA LYS A 23 7.94 -17.03 13.61
C LYS A 23 7.94 -16.15 14.87
N VAL A 24 8.57 -16.60 15.96
CA VAL A 24 8.70 -15.82 17.20
C VAL A 24 9.77 -14.75 17.02
N SER A 25 10.96 -15.11 16.52
CA SER A 25 12.00 -14.12 16.17
C SER A 25 11.48 -13.09 15.16
N ALA A 26 10.84 -13.56 14.09
CA ALA A 26 10.18 -12.72 13.08
C ALA A 26 9.16 -11.75 13.70
N ALA A 27 8.37 -12.20 14.67
CA ALA A 27 7.42 -11.37 15.38
C ALA A 27 8.11 -10.28 16.21
N ILE A 28 9.20 -10.61 16.91
CA ILE A 28 9.99 -9.66 17.71
C ILE A 28 10.65 -8.61 16.81
N TYR A 29 11.34 -9.05 15.75
CA TYR A 29 11.94 -8.14 14.77
C TYR A 29 10.89 -7.25 14.10
N GLY A 30 9.73 -7.81 13.77
CA GLY A 30 8.61 -7.07 13.21
C GLY A 30 8.07 -5.98 14.16
N ILE A 31 8.06 -6.23 15.48
CA ILE A 31 7.70 -5.20 16.47
C ILE A 31 8.74 -4.08 16.47
N LEU A 32 10.04 -4.42 16.51
CA LEU A 32 11.12 -3.42 16.48
C LEU A 32 11.05 -2.56 15.21
N ILE A 33 10.86 -3.17 14.04
CA ILE A 33 10.68 -2.48 12.77
C ILE A 33 9.45 -1.57 12.82
N SER A 34 8.32 -2.06 13.33
CA SER A 34 7.10 -1.25 13.42
C SER A 34 7.29 -0.04 14.34
N VAL A 35 7.99 -0.19 15.47
CA VAL A 35 8.33 0.92 16.37
C VAL A 35 9.23 1.94 15.67
N ILE A 36 10.25 1.50 14.93
CA ILE A 36 11.12 2.38 14.15
C ILE A 36 10.31 3.15 13.10
N MET A 37 9.41 2.48 12.38
CA MET A 37 8.54 3.11 11.38
C MET A 37 7.61 4.15 12.01
N ILE A 38 6.94 3.82 13.12
CA ILE A 38 6.07 4.73 13.87
C ILE A 38 6.84 5.96 14.33
N ALA A 39 8.03 5.78 14.92
CA ALA A 39 8.88 6.88 15.33
C ALA A 39 9.28 7.74 14.12
N PHE A 40 9.65 7.12 13.01
CA PHE A 40 10.10 7.80 11.79
C PHE A 40 9.01 8.67 11.15
N VAL A 41 7.74 8.23 11.12
CA VAL A 41 6.65 9.07 10.60
C VAL A 41 6.16 10.11 11.60
N THR A 42 6.34 9.87 12.90
CA THR A 42 5.86 10.77 13.97
C THR A 42 6.83 11.91 14.25
N LEU A 43 8.14 11.67 14.14
CA LEU A 43 9.18 12.64 14.50
C LEU A 43 9.57 13.59 13.36
N ARG A 44 8.84 13.54 12.24
CA ARG A 44 9.08 14.37 11.08
C ARG A 44 8.40 15.75 11.21
N ASP A 45 8.96 16.74 10.54
CA ASP A 45 8.36 18.05 10.32
C ASP A 45 8.38 18.40 8.83
N LYS A 46 7.23 18.79 8.26
CA LYS A 46 7.08 19.18 6.85
C LYS A 46 7.58 18.16 5.82
N VAL A 47 7.42 16.86 6.10
CA VAL A 47 7.83 15.76 5.20
C VAL A 47 6.62 15.01 4.68
N GLY A 48 6.57 14.75 3.38
CA GLY A 48 5.46 14.13 2.65
C GLY A 48 4.67 15.16 1.85
N THR A 49 4.20 14.77 0.66
CA THR A 49 3.52 15.65 -0.31
C THR A 49 2.30 16.35 0.30
N ASP A 50 1.53 15.62 1.09
CA ASP A 50 0.26 16.11 1.64
C ASP A 50 0.38 16.61 3.09
N TRP A 51 1.60 16.65 3.66
CA TRP A 51 1.80 16.99 5.07
C TRP A 51 1.14 18.32 5.45
N LEU A 52 1.34 19.35 4.61
CA LEU A 52 0.82 20.69 4.86
C LEU A 52 -0.71 20.74 4.83
N ALA A 53 -1.32 19.98 3.91
CA ALA A 53 -2.78 19.90 3.82
C ALA A 53 -3.38 19.28 5.10
N TYR A 54 -2.78 18.19 5.60
CA TYR A 54 -3.22 17.56 6.85
C TYR A 54 -2.94 18.42 8.08
N PHE A 55 -1.80 19.12 8.11
CA PHE A 55 -1.47 20.06 9.18
C PHE A 55 -2.50 21.19 9.24
N ASN A 56 -2.80 21.83 8.10
CA ASN A 56 -3.79 22.90 8.02
C ASN A 56 -5.18 22.40 8.42
N ALA A 57 -5.65 21.28 7.86
CA ALA A 57 -6.94 20.69 8.21
C ALA A 57 -7.07 20.37 9.72
N TYR A 58 -5.97 19.97 10.36
CA TYR A 58 -5.95 19.70 11.79
C TYR A 58 -6.11 20.96 12.64
N TYR A 59 -5.40 22.03 12.33
CA TYR A 59 -5.48 23.28 13.09
C TYR A 59 -6.68 24.16 12.71
N ASP A 60 -7.19 24.03 11.49
CA ASP A 60 -8.43 24.67 11.04
C ASP A 60 -9.66 24.06 11.74
N ALA A 61 -9.66 22.75 11.99
CA ALA A 61 -10.70 22.10 12.78
C ALA A 61 -10.77 22.63 14.22
N ASN A 62 -9.62 22.99 14.82
CA ASN A 62 -9.57 23.67 16.11
C ASN A 62 -10.26 25.06 16.06
N LYS A 63 -10.27 25.70 14.88
CA LYS A 63 -10.97 26.97 14.63
C LYS A 63 -12.41 26.80 14.14
N ASN A 64 -12.96 25.58 14.19
CA ASN A 64 -14.28 25.22 13.64
C ASN A 64 -14.43 25.50 12.13
N ILE A 65 -13.33 25.44 11.38
CA ILE A 65 -13.34 25.49 9.91
C ILE A 65 -13.38 24.06 9.40
N HIS A 66 -14.52 23.66 8.83
CA HIS A 66 -14.74 22.29 8.36
C HIS A 66 -14.25 22.11 6.92
N TRP A 67 -13.30 21.18 6.75
CA TRP A 67 -12.89 20.68 5.45
C TRP A 67 -13.83 19.54 5.01
N GLU A 68 -14.22 19.51 3.73
CA GLU A 68 -14.97 18.39 3.16
C GLU A 68 -14.05 17.17 3.00
N VAL A 69 -13.99 16.34 4.05
CA VAL A 69 -13.21 15.08 4.10
C VAL A 69 -14.09 13.95 4.62
N GLU A 70 -13.62 12.70 4.49
CA GLU A 70 -14.38 11.53 4.88
C GLU A 70 -14.67 11.51 6.40
N PRO A 71 -15.87 11.05 6.81
CA PRO A 71 -16.38 11.26 8.16
C PRO A 71 -15.54 10.59 9.25
N GLY A 72 -14.94 9.43 8.98
CA GLY A 72 -14.05 8.74 9.90
C GLY A 72 -12.77 9.53 10.14
N TYR A 73 -12.17 10.09 9.08
CA TYR A 73 -11.00 10.95 9.24
C TYR A 73 -11.37 12.25 9.98
N SER A 74 -12.45 12.92 9.59
CA SER A 74 -12.93 14.15 10.24
C SER A 74 -13.18 13.92 11.74
N PHE A 75 -13.83 12.83 12.11
CA PHE A 75 -14.10 12.50 13.52
C PHE A 75 -12.84 12.45 14.36
N PHE A 76 -11.80 11.73 13.92
CA PHE A 76 -10.55 11.65 14.67
C PHE A 76 -9.75 12.96 14.61
N ASN A 77 -9.73 13.64 13.47
CA ASN A 77 -9.10 14.95 13.35
C ASN A 77 -9.69 15.96 14.36
N ASP A 78 -11.02 16.04 14.43
CA ASP A 78 -11.75 16.89 15.35
C ASP A 78 -11.53 16.48 16.82
N PHE A 79 -11.55 15.18 17.11
CA PHE A 79 -11.32 14.69 18.47
C PHE A 79 -9.94 15.12 18.99
N PHE A 80 -8.88 14.89 18.22
CA PHE A 80 -7.52 15.24 18.63
C PHE A 80 -7.30 16.76 18.68
N SER A 81 -7.81 17.50 17.68
CA SER A 81 -7.63 18.95 17.58
C SER A 81 -8.39 19.73 18.66
N LYS A 82 -9.64 19.36 18.97
CA LYS A 82 -10.45 20.00 20.03
C LYS A 82 -9.88 19.77 21.43
N ASN A 83 -9.18 18.66 21.64
CA ASN A 83 -8.42 18.41 22.88
C ASN A 83 -7.06 19.13 22.92
N SER A 84 -6.75 19.97 21.93
CA SER A 84 -5.50 20.73 21.83
C SER A 84 -4.23 19.87 21.87
N TRP A 85 -4.32 18.60 21.44
CA TRP A 85 -3.14 17.75 21.31
C TRP A 85 -2.32 18.17 20.09
N HIS A 86 -1.00 17.97 20.16
CA HIS A 86 -0.11 18.31 19.05
C HIS A 86 -0.41 17.43 17.82
N PHE A 87 -0.31 17.99 16.60
CA PHE A 87 -0.58 17.26 15.34
C PHE A 87 0.18 15.92 15.25
N ASN A 88 1.45 15.89 15.69
CA ASN A 88 2.22 14.65 15.66
C ASN A 88 1.68 13.55 16.60
N VAL A 89 0.91 13.88 17.64
CA VAL A 89 0.20 12.88 18.46
C VAL A 89 -0.93 12.23 17.66
N PHE A 90 -1.63 13.01 16.83
CA PHE A 90 -2.62 12.47 15.89
C PHE A 90 -1.97 11.60 14.82
N VAL A 91 -0.84 12.04 14.24
CA VAL A 91 -0.05 11.23 13.29
C VAL A 91 0.44 9.92 13.94
N LEU A 92 0.90 9.98 15.19
CA LEU A 92 1.30 8.82 15.98
C LEU A 92 0.14 7.82 16.13
N PHE A 93 -1.04 8.31 16.50
CA PHE A 93 -2.24 7.49 16.65
C PHE A 93 -2.59 6.78 15.33
N LEU A 94 -2.76 7.52 14.23
CA LEU A 94 -3.15 6.95 12.94
C LEU A 94 -2.15 5.90 12.44
N ASN A 95 -0.85 6.18 12.58
CA ASN A 95 0.19 5.25 12.14
C ASN A 95 0.33 4.03 13.04
N THR A 96 0.09 4.18 14.35
CA THR A 96 0.04 3.05 15.29
C THR A 96 -1.10 2.12 14.95
N VAL A 97 -2.30 2.65 14.67
CA VAL A 97 -3.45 1.85 14.24
C VAL A 97 -3.14 1.16 12.91
N SER A 98 -2.66 1.91 11.92
CA SER A 98 -2.34 1.38 10.58
C SER A 98 -1.35 0.22 10.64
N LEU A 99 -0.20 0.41 11.30
CA LEU A 99 0.84 -0.63 11.42
C LEU A 99 0.38 -1.82 12.27
N SER A 100 -0.43 -1.60 13.32
CA SER A 100 -0.98 -2.69 14.13
C SER A 100 -1.90 -3.60 13.31
N LEU A 101 -2.73 -3.03 12.43
CA LEU A 101 -3.61 -3.78 11.53
C LEU A 101 -2.81 -4.61 10.52
N TYR A 102 -1.78 -4.02 9.90
CA TYR A 102 -0.86 -4.74 9.01
C TYR A 102 -0.16 -5.89 9.74
N TYR A 103 0.48 -5.60 10.86
CA TYR A 103 1.21 -6.58 11.66
C TYR A 103 0.30 -7.74 12.08
N SER A 104 -0.92 -7.45 12.56
CA SER A 104 -1.91 -8.47 12.94
C SER A 104 -2.29 -9.37 11.75
N SER A 105 -2.48 -8.78 10.56
CA SER A 105 -2.83 -9.54 9.36
C SER A 105 -1.68 -10.43 8.88
N LEU A 106 -0.45 -9.89 8.87
CA LEU A 106 0.76 -10.63 8.47
C LEU A 106 1.05 -11.79 9.43
N LYS A 107 1.01 -11.54 10.74
CA LYS A 107 1.21 -12.57 11.78
C LYS A 107 0.20 -13.71 11.64
N ARG A 108 -1.07 -13.40 11.35
CA ARG A 108 -2.15 -14.39 11.20
C ARG A 108 -2.00 -15.22 9.93
N ASN A 109 -1.59 -14.62 8.82
CA ASN A 109 -1.65 -15.29 7.51
C ASN A 109 -0.37 -16.00 7.12
N VAL A 110 0.80 -15.46 7.48
CA VAL A 110 2.11 -15.99 7.09
C VAL A 110 2.97 -16.28 8.33
N GLY A 111 3.08 -15.31 9.23
CA GLY A 111 3.95 -15.40 10.42
C GLY A 111 5.42 -15.02 10.17
N LEU A 112 5.83 -14.85 8.91
CA LEU A 112 7.05 -14.14 8.53
C LEU A 112 6.65 -12.71 8.15
N ILE A 113 7.07 -11.75 8.96
CA ILE A 113 6.56 -10.38 8.98
C ILE A 113 7.64 -9.39 8.51
N VAL A 114 8.92 -9.72 8.68
CA VAL A 114 10.02 -8.78 8.44
C VAL A 114 10.17 -8.47 6.97
N ILE A 115 10.25 -9.48 6.09
CA ILE A 115 10.35 -9.24 4.64
C ILE A 115 9.13 -8.47 4.12
N ALA A 116 7.95 -8.75 4.69
CA ALA A 116 6.72 -8.04 4.36
C ALA A 116 6.78 -6.57 4.77
N LEU A 117 7.33 -6.26 5.96
CA LEU A 117 7.51 -4.88 6.43
C LEU A 117 8.61 -4.13 5.67
N LEU A 118 9.65 -4.80 5.16
CA LEU A 118 10.64 -4.19 4.26
C LEU A 118 10.00 -3.70 2.95
N ILE A 119 9.16 -4.54 2.35
CA ILE A 119 8.39 -4.18 1.16
C ILE A 119 7.40 -3.07 1.52
N PHE A 120 6.64 -3.23 2.60
CA PHE A 120 5.71 -2.21 3.07
C PHE A 120 6.37 -0.85 3.27
N TYR A 121 7.53 -0.81 3.94
CA TYR A 121 8.32 0.40 4.16
C TYR A 121 8.66 1.13 2.86
N SER A 122 9.22 0.40 1.88
CA SER A 122 9.72 0.99 0.64
C SER A 122 8.62 1.31 -0.39
N ASP A 123 7.52 0.55 -0.40
CA ASP A 123 6.50 0.62 -1.45
C ASP A 123 5.28 1.44 -1.05
N TYR A 124 4.87 1.34 0.22
CA TYR A 124 3.57 1.82 0.68
C TYR A 124 3.70 2.84 1.80
N PHE A 125 4.58 2.61 2.78
CA PHE A 125 4.69 3.46 3.95
C PHE A 125 5.15 4.87 3.60
N LEU A 126 6.21 5.01 2.81
CA LEU A 126 6.67 6.32 2.36
C LEU A 126 5.65 7.02 1.44
N TYR A 127 4.87 6.28 0.66
CA TYR A 127 3.86 6.91 -0.19
C TYR A 127 2.62 7.33 0.62
N TYR A 128 2.00 6.37 1.30
CA TYR A 128 0.70 6.55 1.95
C TYR A 128 0.83 7.07 3.37
N ASN A 129 1.60 6.42 4.25
CA ASN A 129 1.69 6.84 5.64
C ASN A 129 2.36 8.21 5.79
N PHE A 130 3.28 8.53 4.87
CA PHE A 130 3.92 9.84 4.84
C PHE A 130 3.09 10.92 4.14
N SER A 131 2.44 10.60 3.02
CA SER A 131 1.63 11.57 2.28
C SER A 131 0.14 11.23 2.45
N GLY A 132 -0.38 10.23 1.75
CA GLY A 132 -1.82 9.89 1.77
C GLY A 132 -2.34 9.15 3.01
N ILE A 133 -2.24 9.72 4.22
CA ILE A 133 -2.51 9.01 5.49
C ILE A 133 -3.94 8.45 5.62
N ARG A 134 -4.92 9.14 5.03
CA ARG A 134 -6.32 8.68 4.93
C ARG A 134 -6.42 7.34 4.19
N GLN A 135 -5.78 7.28 3.02
CA GLN A 135 -5.72 6.06 2.23
C GLN A 135 -4.87 4.98 2.91
N ALA A 136 -3.78 5.36 3.59
CA ALA A 136 -2.95 4.43 4.35
C ALA A 136 -3.77 3.64 5.39
N LEU A 137 -4.64 4.34 6.12
CA LEU A 137 -5.51 3.73 7.12
C LEU A 137 -6.58 2.85 6.46
N ALA A 138 -7.21 3.31 5.39
CA ALA A 138 -8.17 2.53 4.62
C ALA A 138 -7.55 1.21 4.10
N ILE A 139 -6.35 1.25 3.49
CA ILE A 139 -5.66 0.04 3.02
C ILE A 139 -5.34 -0.88 4.20
N SER A 140 -4.90 -0.36 5.34
CA SER A 140 -4.59 -1.19 6.52
C SER A 140 -5.81 -1.92 7.09
N ILE A 141 -6.98 -1.27 7.12
CA ILE A 141 -8.26 -1.87 7.51
C ILE A 141 -8.63 -2.98 6.52
N LEU A 142 -8.48 -2.74 5.22
CA LEU A 142 -8.80 -3.73 4.18
C LEU A 142 -7.84 -4.93 4.18
N VAL A 143 -6.54 -4.71 4.42
CA VAL A 143 -5.58 -5.81 4.61
C VAL A 143 -5.89 -6.61 5.86
N TYR A 144 -6.39 -5.99 6.92
CA TYR A 144 -6.92 -6.70 8.09
C TYR A 144 -8.21 -7.48 7.78
N SER A 145 -9.07 -6.93 6.93
CA SER A 145 -10.38 -7.52 6.54
C SER A 145 -10.25 -8.87 5.82
N VAL A 146 -9.08 -9.19 5.28
CA VAL A 146 -8.75 -10.49 4.65
C VAL A 146 -9.16 -11.69 5.50
N ARG A 147 -9.08 -11.57 6.83
CA ARG A 147 -9.52 -12.66 7.73
C ARG A 147 -10.98 -13.06 7.49
N PHE A 148 -11.83 -12.11 7.12
CA PHE A 148 -13.23 -12.33 6.83
C PHE A 148 -13.44 -12.93 5.44
N CYS A 149 -12.61 -12.58 4.46
CA CYS A 149 -12.57 -13.27 3.16
C CYS A 149 -12.20 -14.75 3.34
N VAL A 150 -11.14 -15.02 4.12
CA VAL A 150 -10.67 -16.38 4.44
C VAL A 150 -11.76 -17.19 5.15
N SER A 151 -12.43 -16.59 6.15
CA SER A 151 -13.48 -17.28 6.91
C SER A 151 -14.86 -17.25 6.24
N ARG A 152 -14.97 -16.74 5.00
CA ARG A 152 -16.25 -16.51 4.29
C ARG A 152 -17.28 -15.73 5.11
N ASN A 153 -16.85 -14.83 5.98
CA ASN A 153 -17.72 -13.96 6.76
C ASN A 153 -18.03 -12.67 5.96
N PHE A 154 -19.12 -12.68 5.19
CA PHE A 154 -19.51 -11.54 4.36
C PHE A 154 -19.79 -10.27 5.18
N TYR A 155 -20.55 -10.39 6.28
CA TYR A 155 -20.90 -9.24 7.11
C TYR A 155 -19.67 -8.60 7.77
N GLY A 156 -18.75 -9.41 8.30
CA GLY A 156 -17.50 -8.91 8.87
C GLY A 156 -16.63 -8.20 7.83
N PHE A 157 -16.61 -8.70 6.59
CA PHE A 157 -15.93 -8.04 5.48
C PHE A 157 -16.59 -6.70 5.12
N VAL A 158 -17.92 -6.66 4.96
CA VAL A 158 -18.65 -5.43 4.61
C VAL A 158 -18.51 -4.37 5.71
N LEU A 159 -18.56 -4.74 6.98
CA LEU A 159 -18.33 -3.80 8.08
C LEU A 159 -16.90 -3.21 8.04
N ALA A 160 -15.89 -4.04 7.78
CA ALA A 160 -14.52 -3.55 7.61
C ALA A 160 -14.37 -2.64 6.38
N LEU A 161 -15.07 -2.96 5.28
CA LEU A 161 -15.08 -2.14 4.08
C LEU A 161 -15.72 -0.76 4.33
N LEU A 162 -16.87 -0.72 4.99
CA LEU A 162 -17.53 0.53 5.37
C LEU A 162 -16.65 1.36 6.32
N ALA A 163 -15.97 0.71 7.25
CA ALA A 163 -14.99 1.37 8.12
C ALA A 163 -13.80 1.91 7.32
N ALA A 164 -13.33 1.24 6.27
CA ALA A 164 -12.28 1.77 5.40
C ALA A 164 -12.78 2.95 4.56
N MET A 165 -14.02 2.86 4.03
CA MET A 165 -14.65 3.93 3.24
C MET A 165 -14.88 5.20 4.04
N SER A 166 -15.07 5.11 5.37
CA SER A 166 -15.17 6.30 6.22
C SER A 166 -13.84 7.06 6.36
N PHE A 167 -12.70 6.47 5.98
CA PHE A 167 -11.41 7.16 5.88
C PHE A 167 -11.04 7.51 4.45
N HIS A 168 -11.43 6.70 3.47
CA HIS A 168 -11.15 6.96 2.08
C HIS A 168 -12.20 6.28 1.19
N VAL A 169 -13.07 7.06 0.56
CA VAL A 169 -14.26 6.55 -0.14
C VAL A 169 -13.93 5.54 -1.24
N THR A 170 -12.78 5.71 -1.91
CA THR A 170 -12.36 4.82 -3.02
C THR A 170 -12.05 3.38 -2.57
N ALA A 171 -11.96 3.12 -1.25
CA ALA A 171 -11.82 1.77 -0.69
C ALA A 171 -12.94 0.81 -1.15
N ILE A 172 -14.10 1.34 -1.57
CA ILE A 172 -15.21 0.56 -2.13
C ILE A 172 -14.78 -0.40 -3.24
N VAL A 173 -13.76 -0.06 -4.04
CA VAL A 173 -13.25 -0.91 -5.12
C VAL A 173 -12.81 -2.28 -4.59
N PHE A 174 -12.33 -2.34 -3.35
CA PHE A 174 -11.88 -3.57 -2.72
C PHE A 174 -13.02 -4.55 -2.39
N PHE A 175 -14.30 -4.14 -2.51
CA PHE A 175 -15.44 -5.05 -2.38
C PHE A 175 -15.28 -6.32 -3.23
N ILE A 176 -14.71 -6.17 -4.44
CA ILE A 176 -14.48 -7.28 -5.38
C ILE A 176 -13.53 -8.34 -4.80
N ALA A 177 -12.64 -7.97 -3.88
CA ALA A 177 -11.69 -8.88 -3.26
C ALA A 177 -12.37 -10.04 -2.52
N TYR A 178 -13.60 -9.86 -2.01
CA TYR A 178 -14.34 -10.95 -1.35
C TYR A 178 -14.65 -12.13 -2.29
N PHE A 179 -14.81 -11.84 -3.58
CA PHE A 179 -15.15 -12.83 -4.61
C PHE A 179 -13.92 -13.41 -5.31
N ILE A 180 -12.72 -12.92 -5.01
CA ILE A 180 -11.49 -13.44 -5.60
C ILE A 180 -11.26 -14.90 -5.16
N PRO A 181 -10.96 -15.82 -6.09
CA PRO A 181 -10.88 -17.24 -5.78
C PRO A 181 -9.62 -17.60 -4.97
N PHE A 182 -9.76 -18.61 -4.11
CA PHE A 182 -8.66 -19.26 -3.36
C PHE A 182 -8.08 -20.46 -4.15
N ARG A 183 -8.16 -20.41 -5.48
CA ARG A 183 -7.66 -21.43 -6.39
C ARG A 183 -6.93 -20.79 -7.56
N LYS A 184 -6.21 -21.58 -8.33
CA LYS A 184 -5.61 -21.12 -9.58
C LYS A 184 -6.68 -20.53 -10.51
N ILE A 185 -6.44 -19.30 -10.96
CA ILE A 185 -7.19 -18.68 -12.06
C ILE A 185 -6.78 -19.35 -13.37
N THR A 186 -7.77 -19.78 -14.16
CA THR A 186 -7.54 -20.35 -15.49
C THR A 186 -7.18 -19.24 -16.49
N ARG A 187 -6.53 -19.59 -17.60
CA ARG A 187 -6.19 -18.62 -18.66
C ARG A 187 -7.42 -17.87 -19.18
N LYS A 188 -8.55 -18.58 -19.31
CA LYS A 188 -9.83 -18.00 -19.75
C LYS A 188 -10.34 -16.97 -18.74
N GLU A 189 -10.38 -17.30 -17.46
CA GLU A 189 -10.81 -16.38 -16.40
C GLU A 189 -9.92 -15.13 -16.32
N GLY A 190 -8.60 -15.31 -16.41
CA GLY A 190 -7.65 -14.19 -16.42
C GLY A 190 -7.85 -13.27 -17.62
N PHE A 191 -8.05 -13.84 -18.82
CA PHE A 191 -8.34 -13.05 -20.02
C PHE A 191 -9.66 -12.28 -19.90
N VAL A 192 -10.74 -12.95 -19.44
CA VAL A 192 -12.04 -12.31 -19.21
C VAL A 192 -11.92 -11.15 -18.20
N ALA A 193 -11.21 -11.34 -17.09
CA ALA A 193 -10.99 -10.28 -16.11
C ALA A 193 -10.23 -9.09 -16.71
N LEU A 194 -9.17 -9.34 -17.48
CA LEU A 194 -8.39 -8.28 -18.13
C LEU A 194 -9.21 -7.52 -19.18
N SER A 195 -9.94 -8.23 -20.05
CA SER A 195 -10.84 -7.62 -21.04
C SER A 195 -11.93 -6.79 -20.38
N PHE A 196 -12.50 -7.29 -19.27
CA PHE A 196 -13.48 -6.54 -18.49
C PHE A 196 -12.90 -5.22 -17.96
N PHE A 197 -11.69 -5.24 -17.39
CA PHE A 197 -11.04 -4.01 -16.92
C PHE A 197 -10.82 -2.98 -18.03
N PHE A 198 -10.26 -3.39 -19.16
CA PHE A 198 -10.06 -2.47 -20.29
C PHE A 198 -11.39 -1.88 -20.78
N THR A 199 -12.42 -2.72 -20.90
CA THR A 199 -13.74 -2.29 -21.36
C THR A 199 -14.37 -1.29 -20.39
N VAL A 200 -14.39 -1.59 -19.10
CA VAL A 200 -14.98 -0.71 -18.08
C VAL A 200 -14.21 0.60 -17.96
N SER A 201 -12.88 0.56 -17.94
CA SER A 201 -12.04 1.76 -17.88
C SER A 201 -12.25 2.66 -19.10
N PHE A 202 -12.34 2.07 -20.30
CA PHE A 202 -12.64 2.81 -21.52
C PHE A 202 -14.05 3.41 -21.52
N LEU A 203 -15.06 2.63 -21.08
CA LEU A 203 -16.44 3.11 -20.98
C LEU A 203 -16.59 4.26 -19.99
N ILE A 204 -15.95 4.18 -18.81
CA ILE A 204 -15.97 5.27 -17.82
C ILE A 204 -15.37 6.54 -18.44
N PHE A 205 -14.22 6.41 -19.10
CA PHE A 205 -13.58 7.54 -19.76
C PHE A 205 -14.49 8.17 -20.82
N ALA A 206 -15.07 7.34 -21.70
CA ALA A 206 -15.98 7.81 -22.76
C ALA A 206 -17.25 8.47 -22.19
N ILE A 207 -17.82 7.93 -21.11
CA ILE A 207 -18.99 8.51 -20.44
C ILE A 207 -18.66 9.85 -19.82
N VAL A 208 -17.51 9.98 -19.14
CA VAL A 208 -17.09 11.26 -18.54
C VAL A 208 -16.85 12.32 -19.61
N GLU A 209 -16.22 11.95 -20.72
CA GLU A 209 -16.00 12.85 -21.86
C GLU A 209 -17.32 13.29 -22.52
N LEU A 210 -18.30 12.40 -22.60
CA LEU A 210 -19.62 12.70 -23.16
C LEU A 210 -20.49 13.57 -22.23
N LEU A 211 -20.60 13.19 -20.95
CA LEU A 211 -21.54 13.81 -20.01
C LEU A 211 -21.00 15.08 -19.37
N SER A 212 -19.67 15.19 -19.25
CA SER A 212 -19.02 16.32 -18.59
C SER A 212 -17.75 16.74 -19.33
N PRO A 213 -17.87 17.33 -20.55
CA PRO A 213 -16.72 17.77 -21.33
C PRO A 213 -15.80 18.72 -20.56
N ASP A 214 -16.36 19.59 -19.73
CA ASP A 214 -15.60 20.51 -18.87
C ASP A 214 -14.81 19.78 -17.78
N LEU A 215 -15.36 18.70 -17.21
CA LEU A 215 -14.67 17.87 -16.23
C LEU A 215 -13.55 17.07 -16.90
N ALA A 216 -13.82 16.53 -18.09
CA ALA A 216 -12.81 15.85 -18.89
C ALA A 216 -11.69 16.80 -19.32
N TYR A 217 -12.02 18.04 -19.71
CA TYR A 217 -11.06 19.08 -20.04
C TYR A 217 -10.24 19.49 -18.82
N LYS A 218 -10.87 19.72 -17.65
CA LYS A 218 -10.14 19.97 -16.40
C LYS A 218 -9.23 18.81 -16.04
N ALA A 219 -9.70 17.56 -16.14
CA ALA A 219 -8.87 16.39 -15.88
C ALA A 219 -7.65 16.33 -16.82
N LYS A 220 -7.83 16.57 -18.12
CA LYS A 220 -6.74 16.66 -19.10
C LYS A 220 -5.79 17.83 -18.78
N PHE A 221 -6.32 18.99 -18.44
CA PHE A 221 -5.54 20.18 -18.07
C PHE A 221 -4.76 19.98 -16.76
N TYR A 222 -5.35 19.32 -15.75
CA TYR A 222 -4.66 18.93 -14.51
C TYR A 222 -3.55 17.91 -14.81
N LEU A 223 -3.78 16.92 -15.68
CA LEU A 223 -2.71 16.02 -16.12
C LEU A 223 -1.59 16.79 -16.84
N GLU A 224 -1.93 17.76 -17.69
CA GLU A 224 -0.95 18.58 -18.42
C GLU A 224 -0.16 19.52 -17.50
N LEU A 225 -0.79 20.23 -16.56
CA LEU A 225 -0.11 21.17 -15.66
C LEU A 225 0.57 20.50 -14.46
N GLN A 226 -0.12 19.55 -13.82
CA GLN A 226 0.33 18.95 -12.56
C GLN A 226 1.30 17.80 -12.81
N GLU A 227 1.16 17.09 -13.94
CA GLU A 227 2.07 15.99 -14.27
C GLU A 227 3.12 16.37 -15.32
N ASN A 228 2.92 17.37 -16.19
CA ASN A 228 3.95 18.03 -17.01
C ASN A 228 5.04 17.07 -17.56
N ALA A 229 4.66 15.86 -17.99
CA ALA A 229 5.60 14.75 -18.13
C ALA A 229 5.80 14.37 -19.61
N PRO A 230 6.90 14.79 -20.23
CA PRO A 230 7.50 14.00 -21.32
C PRO A 230 7.77 12.52 -20.91
N ASP A 231 7.56 12.16 -19.65
CA ASP A 231 7.93 10.90 -19.02
C ASP A 231 6.76 9.99 -18.56
N LEU A 232 5.48 10.37 -18.79
CA LEU A 232 4.31 9.59 -18.32
C LEU A 232 4.34 8.13 -18.78
N LYS A 233 4.65 7.92 -20.07
CA LYS A 233 4.78 6.58 -20.66
C LYS A 233 5.93 5.80 -20.05
N SER A 234 7.03 6.48 -19.70
CA SER A 234 8.18 5.83 -19.06
C SER A 234 7.82 5.41 -17.63
N LEU A 235 7.16 6.27 -16.85
CA LEU A 235 6.71 5.96 -15.50
C LEU A 235 5.72 4.80 -15.49
N PHE A 236 4.82 4.75 -16.49
CA PHE A 236 3.95 3.59 -16.72
C PHE A 236 4.76 2.32 -16.96
N VAL A 237 5.71 2.33 -17.91
CA VAL A 237 6.54 1.16 -18.24
C VAL A 237 7.34 0.70 -17.03
N VAL A 238 7.96 1.62 -16.28
CA VAL A 238 8.67 1.32 -15.03
C VAL A 238 7.71 0.71 -14.00
N GLY A 239 6.50 1.25 -13.87
CA GLY A 239 5.47 0.72 -12.98
C GLY A 239 5.00 -0.68 -13.36
N VAL A 240 4.80 -0.95 -14.65
CA VAL A 240 4.47 -2.29 -15.18
C VAL A 240 5.62 -3.25 -14.90
N PHE A 241 6.85 -2.84 -15.23
CA PHE A 241 8.05 -3.66 -15.03
C PHE A 241 8.22 -4.08 -13.56
N LYS A 242 8.11 -3.13 -12.62
CA LYS A 242 8.17 -3.43 -11.17
C LYS A 242 7.16 -4.49 -10.76
N ARG A 243 5.94 -4.46 -11.31
CA ARG A 243 4.89 -5.42 -10.99
C ARG A 243 5.10 -6.78 -11.66
N LEU A 244 5.70 -6.79 -12.85
CA LEU A 244 6.15 -8.01 -13.52
C LEU A 244 7.29 -8.70 -12.78
N LEU A 245 8.19 -7.95 -12.12
CA LEU A 245 9.24 -8.53 -11.28
C LEU A 245 8.67 -9.42 -10.17
N ILE A 246 7.56 -9.01 -9.54
CA ILE A 246 6.87 -9.81 -8.51
C ILE A 246 6.33 -11.12 -9.08
N ILE A 247 5.73 -11.07 -10.28
CA ILE A 247 5.26 -12.27 -10.98
C ILE A 247 6.45 -13.17 -11.34
N GLY A 248 7.55 -12.57 -11.80
CA GLY A 248 8.80 -13.26 -12.12
C GLY A 248 9.37 -14.02 -10.92
N ILE A 249 9.48 -13.38 -9.75
CA ILE A 249 10.00 -14.06 -8.55
C ILE A 249 9.06 -15.16 -8.06
N VAL A 250 7.73 -14.97 -8.15
CA VAL A 250 6.75 -16.02 -7.86
C VAL A 250 6.89 -17.19 -8.84
N TRP A 251 7.17 -16.92 -10.12
CA TRP A 251 7.38 -17.98 -11.10
C TRP A 251 8.69 -18.76 -10.84
N LEU A 252 9.77 -18.06 -10.49
CA LEU A 252 11.09 -18.67 -10.24
C LEU A 252 11.14 -19.47 -8.93
N PHE A 253 10.56 -18.95 -7.85
CA PHE A 253 10.69 -19.53 -6.50
C PHE A 253 9.36 -20.03 -5.91
N GLY A 254 8.23 -19.83 -6.59
CA GLY A 254 6.89 -20.12 -6.07
C GLY A 254 6.34 -21.50 -6.41
N LYS A 255 7.14 -22.48 -6.85
CA LYS A 255 6.61 -23.83 -7.15
C LYS A 255 5.82 -24.41 -5.97
N ASN A 256 6.30 -24.20 -4.75
CA ASN A 256 5.73 -24.80 -3.54
C ASN A 256 4.78 -23.87 -2.78
N ILE A 257 4.64 -22.58 -3.15
CA ILE A 257 3.74 -21.67 -2.40
C ILE A 257 2.27 -22.09 -2.54
N TRP A 258 1.95 -22.80 -3.61
CA TRP A 258 0.60 -23.25 -3.94
C TRP A 258 0.05 -24.37 -3.04
N GLN A 259 0.88 -24.94 -2.15
CA GLN A 259 0.40 -25.83 -1.09
C GLN A 259 -0.46 -25.09 -0.05
N TYR A 260 -0.44 -23.76 -0.06
CA TYR A 260 -1.24 -22.90 0.80
C TYR A 260 -2.38 -22.26 -0.01
N ASP A 261 -3.63 -22.61 0.27
CA ASP A 261 -4.81 -22.04 -0.44
C ASP A 261 -4.86 -20.51 -0.38
N LYS A 262 -4.40 -19.92 0.73
CA LYS A 262 -4.31 -18.47 0.89
C LYS A 262 -3.31 -17.82 -0.08
N ALA A 263 -2.25 -18.54 -0.48
CA ALA A 263 -1.30 -18.02 -1.46
C ALA A 263 -1.95 -17.82 -2.83
N TYR A 264 -2.90 -18.68 -3.23
CA TYR A 264 -3.72 -18.45 -4.42
C TYR A 264 -4.51 -17.15 -4.30
N PHE A 265 -5.21 -16.93 -3.18
CA PHE A 265 -5.98 -15.72 -2.96
C PHE A 265 -5.12 -14.46 -3.02
N PHE A 266 -3.95 -14.45 -2.37
CA PHE A 266 -3.05 -13.30 -2.38
C PHE A 266 -2.45 -13.05 -3.77
N PHE A 267 -2.07 -14.10 -4.49
CA PHE A 267 -1.58 -13.96 -5.86
C PHE A 267 -2.66 -13.47 -6.81
N ASN A 268 -3.87 -14.00 -6.72
CA ASN A 268 -5.00 -13.58 -7.54
C ASN A 268 -5.42 -12.14 -7.24
N THR A 269 -5.42 -11.75 -5.97
CA THR A 269 -5.66 -10.35 -5.54
C THR A 269 -4.60 -9.42 -6.11
N TYR A 270 -3.32 -9.81 -6.04
CA TYR A 270 -2.23 -9.06 -6.65
C TYR A 270 -2.40 -8.92 -8.17
N LEU A 271 -2.72 -10.01 -8.89
CA LEU A 271 -2.95 -9.99 -10.33
C LEU A 271 -4.14 -9.10 -10.72
N PHE A 272 -5.21 -9.13 -9.93
CA PHE A 272 -6.36 -8.24 -10.10
C PHE A 272 -5.91 -6.77 -10.00
N GLY A 273 -5.15 -6.43 -8.97
CA GLY A 273 -4.56 -5.10 -8.82
C GLY A 273 -3.67 -4.69 -9.97
N PHE A 274 -2.84 -5.60 -10.47
CA PHE A 274 -1.98 -5.34 -11.61
C PHE A 274 -2.77 -5.08 -12.90
N GLY A 275 -3.82 -5.87 -13.17
CA GLY A 275 -4.73 -5.62 -14.29
C GLY A 275 -5.42 -4.25 -14.17
N LEU A 276 -5.87 -3.91 -12.97
CA LEU A 276 -6.46 -2.61 -12.67
C LEU A 276 -5.47 -1.48 -12.96
N TYR A 277 -4.22 -1.58 -12.47
CA TYR A 277 -3.15 -0.62 -12.76
C TYR A 277 -2.92 -0.43 -14.26
N VAL A 278 -2.72 -1.52 -15.01
CA VAL A 278 -2.44 -1.48 -16.46
C VAL A 278 -3.58 -0.82 -17.23
N SER A 279 -4.82 -1.10 -16.84
CA SER A 279 -6.01 -0.57 -17.55
C SER A 279 -6.36 0.88 -17.21
N THR A 280 -5.88 1.42 -16.08
CA THR A 280 -6.32 2.75 -15.58
C THR A 280 -5.20 3.78 -15.49
N TYR A 281 -3.94 3.39 -15.38
CA TYR A 281 -2.83 4.34 -15.18
C TYR A 281 -2.69 5.36 -16.32
N LEU A 282 -2.83 4.92 -17.58
CA LEU A 282 -2.75 5.84 -18.73
C LEU A 282 -3.97 6.75 -18.88
N LEU A 283 -5.07 6.46 -18.18
CA LEU A 283 -6.22 7.36 -18.09
C LEU A 283 -5.97 8.43 -17.04
N SER A 284 -5.40 8.04 -15.89
CA SER A 284 -4.92 8.94 -14.84
C SER A 284 -3.96 8.17 -13.94
N PRO A 285 -2.70 8.62 -13.79
CA PRO A 285 -1.73 7.96 -12.91
C PRO A 285 -2.18 7.91 -11.47
N ASP A 286 -2.80 8.98 -10.97
CA ASP A 286 -3.34 9.05 -9.62
C ASP A 286 -4.42 7.98 -9.41
N ILE A 287 -5.39 7.86 -10.33
CA ILE A 287 -6.41 6.80 -10.30
C ILE A 287 -5.75 5.42 -10.37
N GLY A 288 -4.83 5.21 -11.31
CA GLY A 288 -4.20 3.91 -11.52
C GLY A 288 -3.37 3.45 -10.32
N VAL A 289 -2.61 4.35 -9.70
CA VAL A 289 -1.82 4.05 -8.50
C VAL A 289 -2.75 3.84 -7.30
N ARG A 290 -3.69 4.76 -7.05
CA ARG A 290 -4.53 4.71 -5.84
C ARG A 290 -5.50 3.54 -5.88
N LEU A 291 -6.22 3.29 -6.98
CA LEU A 291 -7.17 2.18 -7.05
C LEU A 291 -6.48 0.82 -6.99
N SER A 292 -5.35 0.66 -7.68
CA SER A 292 -4.65 -0.62 -7.70
C SER A 292 -3.97 -0.95 -6.36
N SER A 293 -3.59 0.06 -5.57
CA SER A 293 -2.86 -0.12 -4.30
C SER A 293 -3.55 -1.01 -3.28
N TYR A 294 -4.89 -0.97 -3.21
CA TYR A 294 -5.69 -1.84 -2.33
C TYR A 294 -5.47 -3.33 -2.61
N PHE A 295 -5.02 -3.67 -3.82
CA PHE A 295 -4.84 -5.04 -4.29
C PHE A 295 -3.37 -5.43 -4.46
N ILE A 296 -2.53 -4.53 -4.96
CA ILE A 296 -1.11 -4.81 -5.22
C ILE A 296 -0.31 -4.99 -3.93
N ILE A 297 -0.76 -4.36 -2.83
CA ILE A 297 -0.15 -4.55 -1.50
C ILE A 297 -0.06 -6.01 -1.06
N PHE A 298 -0.86 -6.90 -1.65
CA PHE A 298 -0.82 -8.33 -1.32
C PHE A 298 0.49 -9.04 -1.68
N GLU A 299 1.40 -8.38 -2.41
CA GLU A 299 2.78 -8.84 -2.59
C GLU A 299 3.52 -9.05 -1.27
N ILE A 300 3.17 -8.29 -0.21
CA ILE A 300 3.79 -8.46 1.12
C ILE A 300 3.53 -9.86 1.69
N PHE A 301 2.37 -10.47 1.41
CA PHE A 301 2.06 -11.83 1.83
C PHE A 301 2.79 -12.86 0.95
N LEU A 302 2.89 -12.59 -0.36
CA LEU A 302 3.59 -13.46 -1.30
C LEU A 302 5.08 -13.58 -0.94
N ALA A 303 5.74 -12.49 -0.57
CA ALA A 303 7.12 -12.50 -0.13
C ALA A 303 7.35 -13.44 1.07
N GLY A 304 6.46 -13.39 2.07
CA GLY A 304 6.51 -14.28 3.22
C GLY A 304 6.27 -15.75 2.85
N TYR A 305 5.32 -16.05 1.94
CA TYR A 305 5.13 -17.41 1.44
C TYR A 305 6.33 -17.92 0.63
N LEU A 306 6.98 -17.06 -0.15
CA LEU A 306 8.18 -17.42 -0.90
C LEU A 306 9.29 -17.87 0.05
N LEU A 307 9.48 -17.20 1.19
CA LEU A 307 10.44 -17.66 2.21
C LEU A 307 10.02 -19.00 2.83
N LEU A 308 8.76 -19.14 3.26
CA LEU A 308 8.27 -20.36 3.91
C LEU A 308 8.33 -21.60 3.01
N ALA A 309 8.02 -21.45 1.73
CA ALA A 309 7.91 -22.56 0.79
C ALA A 309 9.27 -23.01 0.21
N ASN A 310 10.35 -22.27 0.49
CA ASN A 310 11.69 -22.56 -0.01
C ASN A 310 12.60 -23.09 1.11
N PRO A 311 12.91 -24.40 1.14
CA PRO A 311 13.73 -24.98 2.22
C PRO A 311 15.21 -24.58 2.11
N LYS A 312 15.74 -24.42 0.89
CA LYS A 312 17.14 -24.10 0.64
C LYS A 312 17.46 -22.68 1.11
N LEU A 313 18.47 -22.54 1.97
CA LEU A 313 18.91 -21.23 2.47
C LEU A 313 19.30 -20.29 1.32
N THR A 314 20.04 -20.78 0.32
CA THR A 314 20.44 -19.98 -0.85
C THR A 314 19.23 -19.34 -1.56
N ASN A 315 18.13 -20.09 -1.74
CA ASN A 315 16.92 -19.54 -2.35
C ASN A 315 16.31 -18.44 -1.49
N ARG A 316 16.22 -18.66 -0.17
CA ARG A 316 15.70 -17.67 0.78
C ARG A 316 16.53 -16.39 0.77
N LEU A 317 17.86 -16.51 0.77
CA LEU A 317 18.76 -15.36 0.68
C LEU A 317 18.58 -14.61 -0.66
N LEU A 318 18.48 -15.32 -1.78
CA LEU A 318 18.21 -14.70 -3.09
C LEU A 318 16.87 -13.96 -3.14
N ILE A 319 15.83 -14.51 -2.52
CA ILE A 319 14.52 -13.85 -2.39
C ILE A 319 14.67 -12.55 -1.60
N VAL A 320 15.35 -12.57 -0.44
CA VAL A 320 15.60 -11.36 0.35
C VAL A 320 16.43 -10.36 -0.44
N SER A 321 17.50 -10.78 -1.12
CA SER A 321 18.34 -9.90 -1.95
C SER A 321 17.52 -9.22 -3.04
N PHE A 322 16.64 -9.96 -3.72
CA PHE A 322 15.75 -9.41 -4.73
C PHE A 322 14.84 -8.30 -4.17
N PHE A 323 14.13 -8.55 -3.08
CA PHE A 323 13.26 -7.53 -2.47
C PHE A 323 14.07 -6.36 -1.89
N SER A 324 15.28 -6.62 -1.39
CA SER A 324 16.21 -5.58 -0.92
C SER A 324 16.64 -4.65 -2.05
N MET A 325 16.94 -5.17 -3.24
CA MET A 325 17.28 -4.34 -4.42
C MET A 325 16.11 -3.46 -4.85
N ILE A 326 14.88 -4.01 -4.88
CA ILE A 326 13.67 -3.23 -5.18
C ILE A 326 13.47 -2.13 -4.13
N ALA A 327 13.60 -2.48 -2.85
CA ALA A 327 13.46 -1.53 -1.75
C ALA A 327 14.49 -0.40 -1.87
N LEU A 328 15.78 -0.71 -2.04
CA LEU A 328 16.84 0.29 -2.18
C LEU A 328 16.62 1.21 -3.40
N TYR A 329 16.20 0.67 -4.54
CA TYR A 329 15.85 1.47 -5.71
C TYR A 329 14.70 2.43 -5.40
N LYS A 330 13.66 2.00 -4.68
CA LYS A 330 12.52 2.87 -4.32
C LYS A 330 12.92 3.92 -3.30
N ILE A 331 13.70 3.56 -2.29
CA ILE A 331 14.26 4.52 -1.34
C ILE A 331 15.08 5.59 -2.07
N TYR A 332 15.92 5.18 -3.04
CA TYR A 332 16.65 6.11 -3.89
C TYR A 332 15.70 7.09 -4.59
N THR A 333 14.62 6.60 -5.22
CA THR A 333 13.64 7.49 -5.88
C THR A 333 13.00 8.50 -4.91
N TYR A 334 12.63 8.11 -3.70
CA TYR A 334 12.10 9.05 -2.70
C TYR A 334 13.14 10.07 -2.26
N THR A 335 14.41 9.68 -2.11
CA THR A 335 15.46 10.64 -1.70
C THR A 335 15.74 11.73 -2.74
N GLN A 336 15.32 11.56 -3.99
CA GLN A 336 15.41 12.59 -5.04
C GLN A 336 14.24 13.57 -5.01
N MET A 337 13.17 13.28 -4.25
CA MET A 337 11.98 14.12 -4.20
C MET A 337 12.09 15.19 -3.11
N TYR A 338 11.79 16.45 -3.46
CA TYR A 338 11.82 17.58 -2.54
C TYR A 338 10.97 17.34 -1.27
N TYR A 339 9.74 16.86 -1.44
CA TYR A 339 8.81 16.59 -0.33
C TYR A 339 9.28 15.49 0.64
N TYR A 340 10.33 14.73 0.29
CA TYR A 340 10.89 13.67 1.13
C TYR A 340 12.23 14.04 1.76
N GLN A 341 12.63 15.32 1.70
CA GLN A 341 13.73 15.81 2.53
C GLN A 341 13.33 15.74 4.00
N TYR A 342 13.95 14.81 4.74
CA TYR A 342 13.52 14.51 6.10
C TYR A 342 14.06 15.54 7.09
N ASN A 343 13.15 16.22 7.80
CA ASN A 343 13.48 17.12 8.90
C ASN A 343 12.89 16.59 10.20
N PHE A 344 13.67 16.64 11.28
CA PHE A 344 13.20 16.27 12.62
C PHE A 344 12.47 17.45 13.26
N ILE A 345 11.40 17.18 13.99
CA ILE A 345 10.63 18.21 14.72
C ILE A 345 11.47 18.98 15.77
N PHE A 346 12.55 18.39 16.27
CA PHE A 346 13.40 19.01 17.31
C PHE A 346 14.57 19.84 16.76
N LEU A 347 14.78 19.86 15.44
CA LEU A 347 15.92 20.54 14.81
C LEU A 347 15.51 21.86 14.11
N ASN A 348 14.26 22.27 14.26
CA ASN A 348 13.69 23.48 13.66
C ASN A 348 13.29 24.51 14.71
#